data_AF-A0AA44S5L7-F1
#
_entry.id   AF-A0AA44S5L7-F1
#
_cell.length_a   1.000
_cell.length_b   1.000
_cell.length_c   1.000
_cell.angle_alpha   90.00
_cell.angle_beta   90.00
_cell.angle_gamma   90.00
#
_symmetry.space_group_name_H-M   'P 1'
#
loop_
_entity.id
_entity.type
_entity.pdbx_description
1 polymer ?
#
loop_
_entity_poly.entity_id
_entity_poly.type
_entity_poly.pdbx_seq_one_letter_code
_entity_poly.pdbx_strand_id
1 'polypeptide(L)'
;NWWANANTVRSMIDAAGGLHPRVALMLDVESGGNPPGDGSSWINRLYWNLADYAGSPVRIIGYANAYDFFNMWRVRPAGLRVIGAGYGSNPNLPGQVAHQYTDGSGYSPNLPQGAPPFGRCDMNSANGLTPKQFAAACGVTTTGGPLMALTDEEQTELLTKVREIWDQLRGPNG
;
A
#
# COMPACT_ATOMS: atom_id res chain seq x y z
N ASN A 1 1.12 20.35 -5.78
CA ASN A 1 1.79 20.65 -4.48
C ASN A 1 1.78 19.37 -3.65
N TRP A 2 2.90 18.63 -3.59
CA TRP A 2 2.96 17.30 -2.94
C TRP A 2 2.79 17.38 -1.41
N TRP A 3 3.28 18.44 -0.78
CA TRP A 3 3.24 18.58 0.69
C TRP A 3 1.82 18.83 1.19
N ALA A 4 1.07 19.67 0.47
CA ALA A 4 -0.34 19.89 0.78
C ALA A 4 -1.16 18.59 0.65
N ASN A 5 -0.91 17.79 -0.40
CA ASN A 5 -1.56 16.48 -0.58
C ASN A 5 -1.28 15.55 0.62
N ALA A 6 0.00 15.41 1.00
CA ALA A 6 0.38 14.58 2.15
C ALA A 6 -0.26 15.06 3.46
N ASN A 7 -0.34 16.38 3.68
CA ASN A 7 -1.01 16.93 4.86
C ASN A 7 -2.50 16.62 4.87
N THR A 8 -3.19 16.78 3.74
CA THR A 8 -4.62 16.48 3.64
C THR A 8 -4.91 15.02 3.94
N VAL A 9 -4.16 14.08 3.34
CA VAL A 9 -4.33 12.64 3.58
C VAL A 9 -4.15 12.33 5.07
N ARG A 10 -3.04 12.77 5.68
CA ARG A 10 -2.75 12.53 7.10
C ARG A 10 -3.81 13.15 7.99
N SER A 11 -4.18 14.41 7.78
CA SER A 11 -5.17 15.09 8.61
C SER A 11 -6.55 14.44 8.55
N MET A 12 -6.97 13.97 7.37
CA MET A 12 -8.25 13.28 7.23
C MET A 12 -8.26 11.93 7.95
N ILE A 13 -7.17 11.16 7.84
CA ILE A 13 -7.03 9.87 8.52
C ILE A 13 -6.93 10.05 10.04
N ASP A 14 -6.13 11.01 10.51
CA ASP A 14 -5.96 11.29 11.93
C ASP A 14 -7.28 11.78 12.55
N ALA A 15 -8.03 12.65 11.86
CA ALA A 15 -9.36 13.08 12.29
C ALA A 15 -10.38 11.92 12.37
N ALA A 16 -10.14 10.83 11.64
CA ALA A 16 -10.96 9.61 11.66
C ALA A 16 -10.47 8.54 12.65
N GLY A 17 -9.51 8.87 13.53
CA GLY A 17 -8.98 7.95 14.55
C GLY A 17 -7.64 7.30 14.20
N GLY A 18 -6.96 7.78 13.17
CA GLY A 18 -5.60 7.34 12.81
C GLY A 18 -5.53 6.20 11.80
N LEU A 19 -4.31 5.92 11.31
CA LEU A 19 -4.10 4.95 10.24
C LEU A 19 -4.20 3.51 10.75
N HIS A 20 -5.32 2.86 10.45
CA HIS A 20 -5.55 1.46 10.83
C HIS A 20 -4.46 0.51 10.27
N PRO A 21 -3.97 -0.50 11.02
CA PRO A 21 -2.89 -1.40 10.60
C PRO A 21 -3.15 -2.18 9.30
N ARG A 22 -4.43 -2.37 8.95
CA ARG A 22 -4.85 -3.07 7.73
C ARG A 22 -5.08 -2.16 6.52
N VAL A 23 -4.72 -0.89 6.62
CA VAL A 23 -4.81 0.07 5.51
C VAL A 23 -3.42 0.28 4.91
N ALA A 24 -3.33 0.28 3.59
CA ALA A 24 -2.16 0.72 2.83
C ALA A 24 -2.56 1.98 2.04
N LEU A 25 -1.59 2.87 1.78
CA LEU A 25 -1.84 4.11 1.05
C LEU A 25 -1.42 3.94 -0.41
N MET A 26 -2.30 4.35 -1.32
CA MET A 26 -2.06 4.31 -2.76
C MET A 26 -1.66 5.69 -3.29
N LEU A 27 -0.57 5.77 -4.04
CA LEU A 27 -0.24 6.95 -4.85
C LEU A 27 -0.89 6.77 -6.21
N ASP A 28 -2.01 7.43 -6.40
CA ASP A 28 -2.68 7.55 -7.68
C ASP A 28 -1.95 8.57 -8.57
N VAL A 29 -1.20 8.06 -9.56
CA VAL A 29 -0.39 8.88 -10.48
C VAL A 29 -1.01 8.88 -11.86
N GLU A 30 -1.68 9.99 -12.16
CA GLU A 30 -2.31 10.23 -13.45
C GLU A 30 -2.03 11.66 -13.94
N SER A 31 -1.78 11.82 -15.24
CA SER A 31 -1.47 13.12 -15.85
C SER A 31 -2.66 14.09 -15.89
N GLY A 32 -3.91 13.60 -15.83
CA GLY A 32 -5.14 14.35 -16.11
C GLY A 32 -5.40 15.62 -15.29
N GLY A 33 -4.75 15.79 -14.12
CA GLY A 33 -4.81 17.01 -13.30
C GLY A 33 -3.46 17.53 -12.82
N ASN A 34 -2.36 16.93 -13.29
CA ASN A 34 -1.01 17.24 -12.82
C ASN A 34 -0.22 18.02 -13.89
N PRO A 35 0.84 18.76 -13.48
CA PRO A 35 1.73 19.39 -14.44
C PRO A 35 2.31 18.37 -15.42
N PRO A 36 2.45 18.71 -16.71
CA PRO A 36 3.02 17.81 -17.70
C PRO A 36 4.51 17.55 -17.40
N GLY A 37 5.00 16.41 -17.89
CA GLY A 37 6.42 16.05 -17.80
C GLY A 37 6.74 15.09 -16.66
N ASP A 38 8.03 15.00 -16.33
CA ASP A 38 8.54 14.09 -15.31
C ASP A 38 8.27 14.64 -13.90
N GLY A 39 7.36 13.98 -13.19
CA GLY A 39 6.98 14.27 -11.83
C GLY A 39 7.70 13.47 -10.75
N SER A 40 8.66 12.61 -11.12
CA SER A 40 9.32 11.67 -10.21
C SER A 40 9.78 12.30 -8.89
N SER A 41 10.37 13.50 -8.95
CA SER A 41 10.89 14.19 -7.77
C SER A 41 9.80 14.46 -6.72
N TRP A 42 8.65 15.01 -7.13
CA TRP A 42 7.59 15.37 -6.19
C TRP A 42 6.72 14.17 -5.82
N ILE A 43 6.55 13.19 -6.72
CA ILE A 43 5.88 11.92 -6.42
C ILE A 43 6.70 11.14 -5.38
N ASN A 44 8.02 11.06 -5.52
CA ASN A 44 8.87 10.35 -4.57
C ASN A 44 8.95 11.05 -3.21
N ARG A 45 8.83 12.38 -3.16
CA ARG A 45 8.70 13.11 -1.89
C ARG A 45 7.39 12.79 -1.18
N LEU A 46 6.28 12.69 -1.92
CA LEU A 46 5.01 12.22 -1.37
C LEU A 46 5.11 10.77 -0.87
N TYR A 47 5.72 9.89 -1.67
CA TYR A 47 5.95 8.48 -1.31
C TYR A 47 6.66 8.34 0.03
N TRP A 48 7.81 9.00 0.20
CA TRP A 48 8.58 8.87 1.45
C TRP A 48 7.88 9.51 2.64
N ASN A 49 7.21 10.66 2.44
CA ASN A 49 6.45 11.28 3.51
C ASN A 49 5.31 10.38 4.02
N LEU A 50 4.58 9.74 3.11
CA LEU A 50 3.51 8.81 3.46
C LEU A 50 4.04 7.49 3.98
N ALA A 51 5.21 7.02 3.51
CA ALA A 51 5.87 5.83 4.04
C ALA A 51 6.26 6.00 5.51
N ASP A 52 6.82 7.16 5.86
CA ASP A 52 7.16 7.50 7.25
C ASP A 52 5.89 7.54 8.12
N TYR A 53 4.83 8.19 7.63
CA TYR A 53 3.54 8.21 8.33
C TYR A 53 2.92 6.83 8.49
N ALA A 54 3.01 5.97 7.47
CA ALA A 54 2.52 4.60 7.52
C ALA A 54 3.43 3.66 8.33
N GLY A 55 4.61 4.12 8.75
CA GLY A 55 5.63 3.35 9.46
C GLY A 55 6.38 2.33 8.58
N SER A 56 6.09 2.26 7.28
CA SER A 56 6.79 1.36 6.36
C SER A 56 6.58 1.71 4.89
N PRO A 57 7.64 1.69 4.05
CA PRO A 57 7.49 1.80 2.59
C PRO A 57 6.72 0.61 1.98
N VAL A 58 6.60 -0.51 2.70
CA VAL A 58 5.80 -1.66 2.26
C VAL A 58 4.30 -1.33 2.29
N ARG A 59 3.86 -0.38 3.11
CA ARG A 59 2.46 0.06 3.18
C ARG A 59 2.08 1.12 2.15
N ILE A 60 2.99 1.40 1.20
CA ILE A 60 2.76 2.31 0.09
C ILE A 60 2.75 1.52 -1.23
N ILE A 61 1.68 1.69 -2.01
CA ILE A 61 1.49 1.09 -3.33
C ILE A 61 1.32 2.18 -4.39
N GLY A 62 1.95 2.04 -5.55
CA GLY A 62 1.72 2.96 -6.67
C GLY A 62 0.51 2.54 -7.49
N TYR A 63 -0.08 3.49 -8.21
CA TYR A 63 -1.08 3.24 -9.24
C TYR A 63 -0.78 4.14 -10.43
N ALA A 64 -0.84 3.57 -11.63
CA ALA A 64 -0.69 4.32 -12.88
C ALA A 64 -1.14 3.48 -14.09
N ASN A 65 -1.54 4.14 -15.16
CA ASN A 65 -1.53 3.54 -16.49
C ASN A 65 -0.08 3.48 -17.04
N ALA A 66 0.12 2.78 -18.16
CA ALA A 66 1.45 2.63 -18.75
C ALA A 66 2.09 3.96 -19.17
N TYR A 67 1.31 4.89 -19.72
CA TYR A 67 1.83 6.18 -20.15
C TYR A 67 2.37 6.99 -18.96
N ASP A 68 1.58 7.13 -17.90
CA ASP A 68 1.96 7.90 -16.71
C ASP A 68 3.10 7.22 -15.95
N PHE A 69 3.12 5.87 -15.90
CA PHE A 69 4.22 5.12 -15.32
C PHE A 69 5.56 5.40 -16.02
N PHE A 70 5.60 5.45 -17.36
CA PHE A 70 6.84 5.66 -18.10
C PHE A 70 7.21 7.12 -18.36
N ASN A 71 6.25 8.04 -18.37
CA ASN A 71 6.49 9.44 -18.73
C ASN A 71 6.45 10.39 -17.55
N MET A 72 5.55 10.14 -16.58
CA MET A 72 5.32 11.02 -15.45
C MET A 72 6.05 10.55 -14.19
N TRP A 73 6.15 9.24 -13.96
CA TRP A 73 6.86 8.68 -12.80
C TRP A 73 8.08 7.87 -13.21
N ARG A 74 8.98 8.47 -13.99
CA ARG A 74 10.14 7.79 -14.63
C ARG A 74 11.10 7.13 -13.65
N VAL A 75 11.41 7.82 -12.56
CA VAL A 75 12.31 7.38 -11.48
C VAL A 75 11.48 7.05 -10.26
N ARG A 76 11.52 5.78 -9.84
CA ARG A 76 10.68 5.23 -8.78
C ARG A 76 11.53 4.66 -7.65
N PRO A 77 10.99 4.59 -6.41
CA PRO A 77 11.63 3.85 -5.34
C PRO A 77 11.85 2.39 -5.73
N ALA A 78 12.98 1.82 -5.34
CA ALA A 78 13.26 0.40 -5.56
C ALA A 78 12.23 -0.46 -4.81
N GLY A 79 11.76 -1.54 -5.44
CA GLY A 79 10.76 -2.44 -4.85
C GLY A 79 9.34 -1.85 -4.76
N LEU A 80 9.07 -0.73 -5.43
CA LEU A 80 7.72 -0.20 -5.57
C LEU A 80 6.82 -1.26 -6.19
N ARG A 81 5.72 -1.57 -5.49
CA ARG A 81 4.64 -2.39 -6.03
C ARG A 81 3.60 -1.46 -6.62
N VAL A 82 2.97 -1.89 -7.72
CA VAL A 82 1.97 -1.08 -8.39
C VAL A 82 0.70 -1.84 -8.75
N ILE A 83 -0.40 -1.11 -8.75
CA ILE A 83 -1.62 -1.47 -9.46
C ILE A 83 -1.51 -0.84 -10.85
N GLY A 84 -1.43 -1.67 -11.89
CA GLY A 84 -1.40 -1.19 -13.26
C GLY A 84 -2.83 -0.94 -13.75
N ALA A 85 -3.10 0.23 -14.32
CA ALA A 85 -4.38 0.51 -14.97
C ALA A 85 -4.29 0.24 -16.48
N GLY A 86 -5.22 -0.56 -16.99
CA GLY A 86 -5.28 -0.88 -18.43
C GLY A 86 -6.58 -1.55 -18.81
N TYR A 87 -7.46 -0.83 -19.49
CA TYR A 87 -8.75 -1.40 -19.87
C TYR A 87 -8.60 -2.25 -21.12
N GLY A 88 -9.04 -3.51 -21.03
CA GLY A 88 -9.04 -4.49 -22.12
C GLY A 88 -7.71 -5.23 -22.30
N SER A 89 -6.62 -4.74 -21.71
CA SER A 89 -5.33 -5.43 -21.70
C SER A 89 -4.56 -5.13 -20.42
N ASN A 90 -3.95 -6.17 -19.84
CA ASN A 90 -3.06 -6.01 -18.70
C ASN A 90 -1.80 -5.25 -19.12
N PRO A 91 -1.45 -4.12 -18.49
CA PRO A 91 -0.29 -3.32 -18.88
C PRO A 91 1.05 -3.95 -18.49
N ASN A 92 1.07 -4.97 -17.62
CA ASN A 92 2.27 -5.69 -17.16
C ASN A 92 3.42 -4.76 -16.74
N LEU A 93 3.12 -3.76 -15.93
CA LEU A 93 4.10 -2.78 -15.45
C LEU A 93 5.17 -3.45 -14.57
N PRO A 94 6.41 -2.94 -14.54
CA PRO A 94 7.41 -3.35 -13.57
C PRO A 94 6.89 -3.22 -12.13
N GLY A 95 6.96 -4.31 -11.36
CA GLY A 95 6.48 -4.35 -9.97
C GLY A 95 4.96 -4.48 -9.81
N GLN A 96 4.23 -4.77 -10.90
CA GLN A 96 2.77 -4.88 -10.85
C GLN A 96 2.31 -6.09 -10.02
N VAL A 97 1.42 -5.83 -9.05
CA VAL A 97 0.81 -6.83 -8.16
C VAL A 97 -0.70 -6.92 -8.31
N ALA A 98 -1.32 -5.93 -8.97
CA ALA A 98 -2.73 -5.94 -9.32
C ALA A 98 -2.98 -5.18 -10.62
N HIS A 99 -4.16 -5.34 -11.19
CA HIS A 99 -4.59 -4.73 -12.45
C HIS A 99 -5.99 -4.17 -12.30
N GLN A 100 -6.14 -2.86 -12.48
CA GLN A 100 -7.45 -2.26 -12.71
C GLN A 100 -7.83 -2.48 -14.18
N TYR A 101 -8.81 -3.34 -14.42
CA TYR A 101 -9.11 -3.88 -15.76
C TYR A 101 -10.35 -3.27 -16.41
N THR A 102 -11.17 -2.55 -15.65
CA THR A 102 -12.39 -1.88 -16.14
C THR A 102 -12.85 -0.83 -15.14
N ASP A 103 -13.57 0.17 -15.64
CA ASP A 103 -14.41 1.14 -14.91
C ASP A 103 -15.89 0.69 -14.82
N GLY A 104 -16.18 -0.52 -15.30
CA GLY A 104 -17.51 -1.09 -15.41
C GLY A 104 -18.21 -0.83 -16.75
N SER A 105 -17.54 -0.20 -17.72
CA SER A 105 -18.10 0.04 -19.07
C SER A 105 -17.86 -1.09 -20.09
N GLY A 106 -17.08 -2.11 -19.75
CA GLY A 106 -16.76 -3.23 -20.65
C GLY A 106 -15.38 -3.82 -20.34
N TYR A 107 -14.68 -4.45 -21.28
CA TYR A 107 -13.25 -4.82 -21.17
C TYR A 107 -12.85 -6.15 -20.54
N SER A 108 -13.77 -6.93 -19.97
CA SER A 108 -13.49 -8.35 -19.66
C SER A 108 -14.76 -9.20 -19.77
N PRO A 109 -14.77 -10.26 -20.60
CA PRO A 109 -15.92 -11.15 -20.70
C PRO A 109 -16.08 -12.06 -19.48
N ASN A 110 -15.01 -12.29 -18.72
CA ASN A 110 -14.95 -13.32 -17.69
C ASN A 110 -14.76 -12.76 -16.26
N LEU A 111 -14.58 -11.45 -16.12
CA LEU A 111 -14.44 -10.80 -14.83
C LEU A 111 -15.61 -9.84 -14.58
N PRO A 112 -15.98 -9.59 -13.31
CA PRO A 112 -17.05 -8.66 -12.96
C PRO A 112 -16.88 -7.27 -13.60
N GLN A 113 -17.98 -6.59 -13.87
CA GLN A 113 -18.04 -5.23 -14.45
C GLN A 113 -18.63 -4.21 -13.47
N GLY A 114 -18.58 -4.55 -12.18
CA GLY A 114 -19.23 -3.80 -11.11
C GLY A 114 -19.50 -4.71 -9.91
N ALA A 115 -20.12 -4.14 -8.89
CA ALA A 115 -20.43 -4.82 -7.64
C ALA A 115 -21.93 -4.64 -7.31
N PRO A 116 -22.79 -5.63 -7.56
CA PRO A 116 -24.18 -5.57 -7.10
C PRO A 116 -24.28 -5.42 -5.57
N PRO A 117 -25.22 -4.61 -5.04
CA PRO A 117 -26.22 -3.79 -5.75
C PRO A 117 -25.72 -2.39 -6.19
N PHE A 118 -24.46 -2.06 -5.98
CA PHE A 118 -23.87 -0.72 -6.16
C PHE A 118 -23.66 -0.31 -7.63
N GLY A 119 -23.80 -1.24 -8.57
CA GLY A 119 -23.75 -0.96 -10.00
C GLY A 119 -22.34 -1.05 -10.59
N ARG A 120 -22.10 -0.29 -11.67
CA ARG A 120 -20.81 -0.23 -12.38
C ARG A 120 -19.80 0.52 -11.52
N CYS A 121 -18.60 -0.02 -11.40
CA CYS A 121 -17.49 0.60 -10.70
C CYS A 121 -16.17 0.04 -11.21
N ASP A 122 -15.07 0.70 -10.83
CA ASP A 122 -13.73 0.19 -11.07
C ASP A 122 -13.57 -1.22 -10.50
N MET A 123 -13.08 -2.13 -11.32
CA MET A 123 -12.77 -3.49 -10.89
C MET A 123 -11.29 -3.80 -11.07
N ASN A 124 -10.76 -4.47 -10.04
CA ASN A 124 -9.35 -4.79 -9.91
C ASN A 124 -9.17 -6.30 -9.76
N SER A 125 -8.12 -6.83 -10.37
CA SER A 125 -7.69 -8.23 -10.23
C SER A 125 -6.31 -8.26 -9.60
N ALA A 126 -6.11 -9.12 -8.60
CA ALA A 126 -4.80 -9.35 -7.97
C ALA A 126 -3.88 -10.28 -8.80
N ASN A 127 -4.24 -10.54 -10.07
CA ASN A 127 -3.41 -11.24 -11.05
C ASN A 127 -2.72 -12.51 -10.53
N GLY A 128 -3.50 -13.42 -9.94
CA GLY A 128 -3.01 -14.71 -9.46
C GLY A 128 -2.54 -14.71 -8.01
N LEU A 129 -2.51 -13.56 -7.33
CA LEU A 129 -2.29 -13.52 -5.88
C LEU A 129 -3.56 -13.92 -5.13
N THR A 130 -3.40 -14.77 -4.12
CA THR A 130 -4.44 -14.99 -3.11
C THR A 130 -4.65 -13.72 -2.27
N PRO A 131 -5.80 -13.57 -1.59
CA PRO A 131 -6.03 -12.43 -0.71
C PRO A 131 -4.94 -12.22 0.35
N LYS A 132 -4.38 -13.32 0.90
CA LYS A 132 -3.29 -13.24 1.89
C LYS A 132 -1.99 -12.75 1.26
N GLN A 133 -1.67 -13.20 0.05
CA GLN A 133 -0.47 -12.75 -0.66
C GLN A 133 -0.59 -11.28 -1.08
N PHE A 134 -1.76 -10.84 -1.55
CA PHE A 134 -1.99 -9.44 -1.88
C PHE A 134 -1.93 -8.54 -0.64
N ALA A 135 -2.53 -8.96 0.48
CA ALA A 135 -2.40 -8.24 1.75
C ALA A 135 -0.93 -8.12 2.19
N ALA A 136 -0.17 -9.21 2.15
CA ALA A 136 1.26 -9.19 2.46
C ALA A 136 2.04 -8.28 1.50
N ALA A 137 1.71 -8.29 0.20
CA ALA A 137 2.27 -7.38 -0.78
C ALA A 137 1.96 -5.91 -0.48
N CYS A 138 0.88 -5.60 0.24
CA CYS A 138 0.54 -4.26 0.72
C CYS A 138 1.08 -3.96 2.15
N GLY A 139 1.93 -4.83 2.71
CA GLY A 139 2.42 -4.68 4.08
C GLY A 139 1.36 -4.88 5.15
N VAL A 140 0.20 -5.40 4.76
CA VAL A 140 -0.87 -5.82 5.66
C VAL A 140 -0.61 -7.27 6.01
N THR A 141 0.14 -7.49 7.08
CA THR A 141 0.31 -8.84 7.62
C THR A 141 -1.03 -9.33 8.16
N THR A 142 -1.36 -10.59 7.88
CA THR A 142 -2.48 -11.27 8.56
C THR A 142 -2.12 -11.67 9.99
N THR A 143 -0.86 -11.46 10.36
CA THR A 143 -0.30 -11.68 11.67
C THR A 143 -0.16 -10.33 12.38
N GLY A 144 -1.21 -9.99 13.13
CA GLY A 144 -0.92 -9.83 14.55
C GLY A 144 -0.31 -11.16 14.99
N GLY A 145 1.01 -11.20 15.23
CA GLY A 145 1.59 -12.37 15.87
C GLY A 145 0.88 -12.64 17.20
N PRO A 146 1.12 -13.77 17.89
CA PRO A 146 0.55 -14.01 19.22
C PRO A 146 0.77 -12.82 20.17
N LEU A 147 1.85 -12.06 19.97
CA LEU A 147 2.20 -10.83 20.67
C LEU A 147 1.21 -9.66 20.52
N MET A 148 0.46 -9.58 19.42
CA MET A 148 -0.53 -8.52 19.18
C MET A 148 -1.93 -8.90 19.67
N ALA A 149 -2.10 -10.15 20.12
CA ALA A 149 -3.29 -10.56 20.89
C ALA A 149 -3.16 -10.21 22.38
N LEU A 150 -1.96 -9.80 22.81
CA LEU A 150 -1.66 -9.38 24.15
C LEU A 150 -2.01 -7.89 24.31
N THR A 151 -2.61 -7.54 25.44
CA THR A 151 -2.74 -6.14 25.87
C THR A 151 -1.35 -5.52 26.07
N ASP A 152 -1.27 -4.19 26.15
CA ASP A 152 0.00 -3.48 26.39
C ASP A 152 0.70 -3.95 27.68
N GLU A 153 -0.10 -4.33 28.70
CA GLU A 153 0.37 -4.90 29.96
C GLU A 153 0.98 -6.29 29.75
N GLU A 154 0.29 -7.15 29.00
CA GLU A 154 0.75 -8.51 28.68
C GLU A 154 1.99 -8.51 27.77
N GLN A 155 2.12 -7.53 26.86
CA GLN A 155 3.34 -7.34 26.05
C GLN A 155 4.53 -6.89 26.91
N THR A 156 4.29 -6.01 27.88
CA THR A 156 5.31 -5.54 28.83
C THR A 156 5.77 -6.68 29.75
N GLU A 157 4.83 -7.49 30.23
CA GLU A 157 5.13 -8.67 31.05
C GLU A 157 5.96 -9.69 30.27
N LEU A 158 5.58 -9.98 29.03
CA LEU A 158 6.33 -10.91 28.19
C LEU A 158 7.75 -10.40 27.90
N LEU A 159 7.92 -9.12 27.58
CA LEU A 159 9.25 -8.54 27.37
C LEU A 159 10.13 -8.64 28.63
N THR A 160 9.53 -8.43 29.81
CA THR A 160 10.21 -8.57 31.10
C THR A 160 10.69 -10.00 31.33
N LYS A 161 9.80 -10.98 31.14
CA LYS A 161 10.16 -12.42 31.30
C LYS A 161 11.23 -12.86 30.30
N VAL A 162 11.17 -12.40 29.05
CA VAL A 162 12.19 -12.72 28.04
C VAL A 162 13.55 -12.16 28.46
N ARG A 163 13.61 -10.94 29.01
CA ARG A 163 14.84 -10.35 29.53
C ARG A 163 15.38 -11.11 30.75
N GLU A 164 14.52 -11.48 31.69
CA GLU A 164 14.92 -12.29 32.85
C GLU A 164 15.50 -13.65 32.44
N ILE A 165 14.85 -14.33 31.49
CA ILE A 165 15.38 -15.58 30.91
C ILE A 165 16.73 -15.33 30.24
N TRP A 166 16.84 -14.25 29.47
CA TRP A 166 18.06 -13.90 28.76
C TRP A 166 19.23 -13.56 29.71
N ASP A 167 18.95 -12.94 30.85
CA ASP A 167 19.94 -12.62 31.88
C ASP A 167 20.32 -13.87 32.68
N GLN A 168 19.39 -14.78 32.94
CA GLN A 168 19.69 -16.10 33.53
C GLN A 168 20.56 -16.96 32.60
N LEU A 169 20.33 -16.90 31.29
CA LEU A 169 21.10 -17.66 30.30
C LEU A 169 22.51 -17.13 30.08
N ARG A 170 22.74 -15.81 30.24
CA ARG A 170 24.07 -15.20 30.10
C ARG A 170 24.89 -15.18 31.39
N GLY A 171 24.24 -15.40 32.54
CA GLY A 171 24.89 -15.39 33.85
C GLY A 171 25.32 -13.99 34.31
N PRO A 172 25.89 -13.86 35.52
CA PRO A 172 26.09 -12.57 36.19
C PRO A 172 27.07 -11.58 35.52
N ASN A 173 27.67 -11.93 34.37
CA ASN A 173 28.61 -11.09 33.61
C ASN A 173 28.30 -11.07 32.09
N GLY A 174 27.02 -11.20 31.71
CA GLY A 174 26.60 -11.35 30.31
C GLY A 174 26.96 -10.25 29.32
#